data_AF-A0A4Q5YQ16-F1
#
_entry.id   AF-A0A4Q5YQ16-F1
#
_cell.length_a   1.000
_cell.length_b   1.000
_cell.length_c   1.000
_cell.angle_alpha   90.00
_cell.angle_beta   90.00
_cell.angle_gamma   90.00
#
_symmetry.space_group_name_H-M   'P 1'
#
loop_
_entity.id
_entity.type
_entity.pdbx_description
1 polymer ?
#
loop_
_entity_poly.entity_id
_entity_poly.type
_entity_poly.pdbx_seq_one_letter_code
_entity_poly.pdbx_strand_id
1 'polypeptide(L)'
;LYVSVFKGDDTEGLPMDNEAFELWKQFVQEDRIILGNKKDNFWEMGDTGPCGPCTEIHVDCRSAAERNATSGKELVNADHPQVIEIWNNVFMQFNRLKDGSLQPLPAKHVDTGMGFERLVRVLQGKQSNYDTDIFQPMIRFIEEKSGKTYKSAAQPGDADWNAAVAMRVMADHIRAISFVIADGQLPSNNKAGYVIRRILRRAVRYSYTNLGFKEPFLNQLVPVLAEQFKGVFNELWEQKDFVQKVVLEEEVSFLRTLATGLQRFDKYKPQNSIVEGSFAFELSDTFGFPIDLTELMAREKGLTVDVEGYELSLQKQKEGSRAATAIDTEDWVIVNEGEESEFVGYDLSEIETEIVKYRKVSAKGKTQYQIVLRQTPFYAESGGQVGDTG
;
A
#
# COMPACT_ATOMS: atom_id res chain seq x y z
N LEU A 1 8.93 29.00 10.91
CA LEU A 1 7.62 28.53 10.43
C LEU A 1 7.24 29.36 9.23
N TYR A 2 6.73 28.69 8.20
CA TYR A 2 6.11 29.27 7.03
C TYR A 2 4.69 28.71 6.95
N VAL A 3 3.76 29.45 6.34
CA VAL A 3 2.40 28.96 6.13
C VAL A 3 2.00 29.15 4.68
N SER A 4 1.25 28.20 4.13
CA SER A 4 0.67 28.29 2.80
C SER A 4 -0.84 28.51 2.89
N VAL A 5 -1.41 29.31 1.99
CA VAL A 5 -2.85 29.52 1.85
C VAL A 5 -3.27 29.42 0.38
N PHE A 6 -4.52 29.05 0.14
CA PHE A 6 -5.02 28.86 -1.21
C PHE A 6 -5.11 30.17 -2.00
N LYS A 7 -4.38 30.25 -3.12
CA LYS A 7 -4.32 31.44 -3.97
C LYS A 7 -5.54 31.64 -4.88
N GLY A 8 -6.47 30.69 -4.91
CA GLY A 8 -7.54 30.64 -5.91
C GLY A 8 -7.18 29.81 -7.14
N ASP A 9 -8.22 29.47 -7.89
CA ASP A 9 -8.14 28.83 -9.20
C ASP A 9 -9.24 29.36 -10.11
N ASP A 10 -8.84 30.22 -11.05
CA ASP A 10 -9.74 30.84 -12.02
C ASP A 10 -10.41 29.80 -12.93
N THR A 11 -9.79 28.64 -13.16
CA THR A 11 -10.33 27.60 -14.04
C THR A 11 -11.57 26.92 -13.46
N GLU A 12 -11.66 26.85 -12.13
CA GLU A 12 -12.84 26.34 -11.42
C GLU A 12 -13.67 27.45 -10.76
N GLY A 13 -13.33 28.72 -11.02
CA GLY A 13 -14.03 29.87 -10.44
C GLY A 13 -13.87 29.97 -8.92
N LEU A 14 -12.76 29.47 -8.38
CA LEU A 14 -12.48 29.45 -6.94
C LEU A 14 -11.66 30.68 -6.54
N PRO A 15 -12.16 31.56 -5.66
CA PRO A 15 -11.41 32.73 -5.23
C PRO A 15 -10.25 32.37 -4.29
N MET A 16 -9.31 33.29 -4.13
CA MET A 16 -8.29 33.22 -3.08
C MET A 16 -8.92 33.17 -1.70
N ASP A 17 -8.35 32.36 -0.80
CA ASP A 17 -8.73 32.30 0.61
C ASP A 17 -8.14 33.50 1.37
N ASN A 18 -8.78 34.66 1.19
CA ASN A 18 -8.40 35.90 1.87
C ASN A 18 -8.63 35.83 3.38
N GLU A 19 -9.58 35.01 3.84
CA GLU A 19 -9.87 34.85 5.26
C GLU A 19 -8.68 34.19 5.98
N ALA A 20 -8.19 33.06 5.46
CA ALA A 20 -7.00 32.40 6.01
C ALA A 20 -5.76 33.31 5.93
N PHE A 21 -5.57 34.03 4.82
CA PHE A 21 -4.44 34.95 4.65
C PHE A 21 -4.42 36.05 5.72
N GLU A 22 -5.54 36.76 5.94
CA GLU A 22 -5.63 37.84 6.93
C GLU A 22 -5.59 37.33 8.38
N LEU A 23 -6.08 36.11 8.64
CA LEU A 23 -5.91 35.46 9.95
C LEU A 23 -4.42 35.18 10.24
N TRP A 24 -3.68 34.61 9.28
CA TRP A 24 -2.27 34.30 9.47
C TRP A 24 -1.37 35.51 9.66
N LYS A 25 -1.70 36.65 9.02
CA LYS A 25 -0.97 37.92 9.19
C LYS A 25 -0.92 38.42 10.63
N GLN A 26 -1.80 37.92 11.50
CA GLN A 26 -1.81 38.25 12.93
C GLN A 26 -0.73 37.49 13.71
N PHE A 27 -0.21 36.38 13.17
CA PHE A 27 0.70 35.45 13.88
C PHE A 27 2.08 35.31 13.22
N VAL A 28 2.17 35.49 11.90
CA VAL A 28 3.42 35.41 11.16
C VAL A 28 3.61 36.64 10.26
N GLN A 29 4.87 36.95 9.96
CA GLN A 29 5.20 37.99 8.99
C GLN A 29 4.65 37.62 7.61
N GLU A 30 4.15 38.60 6.87
CA GLU A 30 3.53 38.41 5.55
C GLU A 30 4.49 37.74 4.55
N ASP A 31 5.78 38.00 4.65
CA ASP A 31 6.80 37.37 3.81
C ASP A 31 6.93 35.85 4.05
N ARG A 32 6.39 35.33 5.17
CA ARG A 32 6.31 33.90 5.52
C ARG A 32 4.97 33.25 5.17
N ILE A 33 4.07 33.99 4.53
CA ILE A 33 2.81 33.48 3.98
C ILE A 33 3.00 33.24 2.48
N ILE A 34 2.77 32.01 2.04
CA ILE A 34 2.91 31.57 0.65
C ILE A 34 1.51 31.41 0.05
N LEU A 35 1.32 31.95 -1.15
CA LEU A 35 0.12 31.73 -1.95
C LEU A 35 0.28 30.44 -2.75
N GLY A 36 -0.23 29.34 -2.20
CA GLY A 36 -0.13 28.03 -2.84
C GLY A 36 -1.24 27.77 -3.84
N ASN A 37 -0.94 26.90 -4.80
CA ASN A 37 -1.84 26.57 -5.91
C ASN A 37 -2.91 25.55 -5.47
N LYS A 38 -3.78 25.12 -6.40
CA LYS A 38 -4.81 24.10 -6.12
C LYS A 38 -4.23 22.74 -5.73
N LYS A 39 -3.13 22.32 -6.34
CA LYS A 39 -2.49 21.03 -6.03
C LYS A 39 -2.06 20.96 -4.56
N ASP A 40 -1.59 22.07 -4.00
CA ASP A 40 -1.02 22.11 -2.66
C ASP A 40 -2.03 22.58 -1.60
N ASN A 41 -2.89 23.56 -1.93
CA ASN A 41 -3.78 24.24 -0.97
C ASN A 41 -5.27 24.06 -1.25
N PHE A 42 -5.66 23.05 -2.02
CA PHE A 42 -7.06 22.64 -2.16
C PHE A 42 -7.14 21.12 -1.96
N TRP A 43 -7.69 20.71 -0.83
CA TRP A 43 -7.71 19.30 -0.42
C TRP A 43 -9.00 18.62 -0.86
N GLU A 44 -8.88 17.36 -1.29
CA GLU A 44 -9.96 16.55 -1.82
C GLU A 44 -9.88 15.14 -1.23
N MET A 45 -11.03 14.58 -0.80
CA MET A 45 -11.10 13.21 -0.28
C MET A 45 -10.78 12.16 -1.35
N GLY A 46 -11.02 12.48 -2.62
CA GLY A 46 -10.81 11.64 -3.80
C GLY A 46 -11.48 12.29 -5.01
N ASP A 47 -11.77 11.50 -6.05
CA ASP A 47 -12.41 12.00 -7.28
C ASP A 47 -13.78 12.66 -7.03
N THR A 48 -14.46 12.23 -5.95
CA THR A 48 -15.73 12.81 -5.48
C THR A 48 -15.77 12.85 -3.96
N GLY A 49 -16.62 13.73 -3.42
CA GLY A 49 -16.81 13.87 -1.98
C GLY A 49 -16.40 15.24 -1.45
N PRO A 50 -16.43 15.42 -0.12
CA PRO A 50 -16.17 16.72 0.47
C PRO A 50 -14.71 17.18 0.26
N CYS A 51 -14.55 18.48 0.05
CA CYS A 51 -13.29 19.15 -0.32
C CYS A 51 -13.32 20.64 0.08
N GLY A 52 -12.18 21.31 -0.04
CA GLY A 52 -12.10 22.75 0.15
C GLY A 52 -10.67 23.29 0.24
N PRO A 53 -10.53 24.62 0.37
CA PRO A 53 -9.23 25.25 0.56
C PRO A 53 -8.61 24.76 1.87
N CYS A 54 -7.29 24.71 1.90
CA CYS A 54 -6.55 24.37 3.11
C CYS A 54 -5.36 25.30 3.33
N THR A 55 -4.91 25.35 4.58
CA THR A 55 -3.68 26.03 4.97
C THR A 55 -2.72 25.07 5.63
N GLU A 56 -1.47 25.08 5.17
CA GLU A 56 -0.42 24.19 5.67
C GLU A 56 0.61 24.98 6.48
N ILE A 57 1.18 24.33 7.50
CA ILE A 57 2.27 24.85 8.31
C ILE A 57 3.53 24.09 7.95
N HIS A 58 4.58 24.83 7.59
CA HIS A 58 5.89 24.29 7.22
C HIS A 58 6.98 24.71 8.20
N VAL A 59 7.93 23.79 8.41
CA VAL A 59 9.13 24.02 9.23
C VAL A 59 10.37 23.91 8.36
N ASP A 60 11.19 24.95 8.43
CA ASP A 60 12.53 24.96 7.86
C ASP A 60 13.54 24.43 8.88
N CYS A 61 13.93 23.18 8.69
CA CYS A 61 14.84 22.40 9.54
C CYS A 61 16.32 22.53 9.13
N ARG A 62 16.62 23.34 8.10
CA ARG A 62 17.97 23.57 7.61
C ARG A 62 18.83 24.30 8.65
N SER A 63 20.14 24.21 8.49
CA SER A 63 21.08 24.97 9.33
C SER A 63 20.85 26.48 9.21
N ALA A 64 21.35 27.26 10.18
CA ALA A 64 21.27 28.71 10.11
C ALA A 64 22.00 29.28 8.87
N ALA A 65 23.11 28.65 8.46
CA ALA A 65 23.86 29.06 7.27
C ALA A 65 23.04 28.91 5.99
N GLU A 66 22.38 27.76 5.80
CA GLU A 66 21.51 27.51 4.64
C GLU A 66 20.29 28.44 4.61
N ARG A 67 19.69 28.71 5.77
CA ARG A 67 18.56 29.64 5.89
C ARG A 67 18.94 31.08 5.57
N ASN A 68 20.15 31.48 5.90
CA ASN A 68 20.68 32.80 5.55
C ASN A 68 21.05 32.91 4.06
N ALA A 69 21.42 31.80 3.42
CA ALA A 69 21.76 31.77 2.00
C ALA A 69 20.53 31.78 1.08
N THR A 70 19.47 31.06 1.46
CA THR A 70 18.23 30.97 0.69
C THR A 70 17.03 30.96 1.62
N SER A 71 16.07 31.87 1.38
CA SER A 71 14.85 31.95 2.17
C SER A 71 14.06 30.64 2.10
N GLY A 72 13.58 30.15 3.24
CA GLY A 72 12.73 28.96 3.27
C GLY A 72 11.42 29.14 2.48
N LYS A 73 10.99 30.39 2.25
CA LYS A 73 9.81 30.71 1.43
C LYS A 73 9.91 30.10 0.02
N GLU A 74 11.10 30.14 -0.57
CA GLU A 74 11.35 29.64 -1.93
C GLU A 74 11.34 28.10 -2.00
N LEU A 75 11.36 27.43 -0.85
CA LEU A 75 11.50 25.98 -0.72
C LEU A 75 10.25 25.29 -0.18
N VAL A 76 9.26 26.06 0.29
CA VAL A 76 7.94 25.54 0.66
C VAL A 76 7.29 24.95 -0.60
N ASN A 77 6.81 23.71 -0.49
CA ASN A 77 6.19 22.95 -1.58
C ASN A 77 7.07 22.78 -2.83
N ALA A 78 8.40 22.81 -2.65
CA ALA A 78 9.40 22.59 -3.70
C ALA A 78 10.18 21.27 -3.50
N ASP A 79 9.56 20.28 -2.86
CA ASP A 79 10.14 18.95 -2.57
C ASP A 79 11.48 18.97 -1.80
N HIS A 80 11.76 20.05 -1.06
CA HIS A 80 13.00 20.18 -0.32
C HIS A 80 12.98 19.33 0.98
N PRO A 81 13.96 18.42 1.21
CA PRO A 81 13.88 17.41 2.28
C PRO A 81 13.94 17.99 3.71
N GLN A 82 14.42 19.23 3.85
CA GLN A 82 14.53 19.95 5.13
C GLN A 82 13.56 21.12 5.29
N VAL A 83 12.71 21.40 4.29
CA VAL A 83 11.62 22.39 4.43
C VAL A 83 10.32 21.61 4.29
N ILE A 84 9.79 21.17 5.42
CA ILE A 84 8.76 20.13 5.46
C ILE A 84 7.42 20.69 5.93
N GLU A 85 6.35 20.23 5.31
CA GLU A 85 4.99 20.37 5.82
C GLU A 85 4.82 19.49 7.08
N ILE A 86 4.32 20.09 8.16
CA ILE A 86 4.08 19.38 9.42
C ILE A 86 2.58 19.22 9.73
N TRP A 87 1.75 20.17 9.29
CA TRP A 87 0.35 20.23 9.66
C TRP A 87 -0.47 20.86 8.53
N ASN A 88 -1.49 20.16 8.06
CA ASN A 88 -2.48 20.66 7.11
C ASN A 88 -3.83 20.91 7.82
N ASN A 89 -4.47 22.03 7.54
CA ASN A 89 -5.76 22.43 8.08
C ASN A 89 -6.72 22.70 6.92
N VAL A 90 -7.61 21.75 6.68
CA VAL A 90 -8.58 21.75 5.59
C VAL A 90 -9.89 22.37 6.04
N PHE A 91 -10.36 23.35 5.28
CA PHE A 91 -11.65 23.99 5.47
C PHE A 91 -12.64 23.36 4.49
N MET A 92 -13.35 22.33 4.94
CA MET A 92 -14.34 21.63 4.13
C MET A 92 -15.52 22.55 3.86
N GLN A 93 -15.65 22.98 2.60
CA GLN A 93 -16.63 23.97 2.17
C GLN A 93 -17.49 23.47 1.00
N PHE A 94 -16.98 22.49 0.23
CA PHE A 94 -17.62 21.99 -0.97
C PHE A 94 -17.72 20.47 -0.97
N ASN A 95 -18.58 19.96 -1.84
CA ASN A 95 -18.67 18.56 -2.23
C ASN A 95 -18.43 18.46 -3.74
N ARG A 96 -17.41 17.71 -4.15
CA ARG A 96 -17.13 17.44 -5.56
C ARG A 96 -18.00 16.30 -6.06
N LEU A 97 -18.74 16.57 -7.13
CA LEU A 97 -19.58 15.61 -7.82
C LEU A 97 -18.80 14.83 -8.88
N LYS A 98 -19.39 13.75 -9.39
CA LYS A 98 -18.79 12.90 -10.44
C LYS A 98 -18.50 13.64 -11.74
N ASP A 99 -19.24 14.70 -12.03
CA ASP A 99 -19.03 15.56 -13.20
C ASP A 99 -17.93 16.62 -12.97
N GLY A 100 -17.28 16.60 -11.81
CA GLY A 100 -16.25 17.54 -11.39
C GLY A 100 -16.78 18.83 -10.77
N SER A 101 -18.09 19.07 -10.78
CA SER A 101 -18.67 20.30 -10.23
C SER A 101 -18.60 20.35 -8.70
N LEU A 102 -18.49 21.57 -8.15
CA LEU A 102 -18.41 21.83 -6.72
C LEU A 102 -19.75 22.37 -6.19
N GLN A 103 -20.33 21.65 -5.24
CA GLN A 103 -21.53 22.10 -4.52
C GLN A 103 -21.19 22.55 -3.11
N PRO A 104 -21.62 23.74 -2.66
CA PRO A 104 -21.42 24.17 -1.27
C PRO A 104 -22.02 23.17 -0.27
N LEU A 105 -21.29 22.89 0.80
CA LEU A 105 -21.80 22.06 1.89
C LEU A 105 -22.84 22.84 2.72
N PRO A 106 -23.89 22.18 3.23
CA PRO A 106 -24.86 22.80 4.14
C PRO A 106 -24.23 23.32 5.44
N ALA A 107 -23.16 22.65 5.91
CA ALA A 107 -22.36 23.04 7.04
C ALA A 107 -20.87 22.95 6.67
N LYS A 108 -20.08 23.93 7.11
CA LYS A 108 -18.63 23.93 6.93
C LYS A 108 -17.98 23.14 8.06
N HIS A 109 -16.93 22.39 7.75
CA HIS A 109 -16.20 21.58 8.73
C HIS A 109 -14.70 21.89 8.66
N VAL A 110 -13.98 21.49 9.70
CA VAL A 110 -12.53 21.58 9.76
C VAL A 110 -12.00 20.16 9.90
N ASP A 111 -11.07 19.79 9.02
CA ASP A 111 -10.29 18.57 9.11
C ASP A 111 -8.81 18.96 9.22
N THR A 112 -8.10 18.43 10.22
CA THR A 112 -6.68 18.76 10.40
C THR A 112 -5.86 17.49 10.52
N GLY A 113 -4.78 17.43 9.76
CA GLY A 113 -3.82 16.34 9.80
C GLY A 113 -2.43 16.84 10.15
N MET A 114 -1.85 16.33 11.23
CA MET A 114 -0.46 16.62 11.61
C MET A 114 0.36 15.33 11.58
N GLY A 115 1.43 15.30 10.79
CA GLY A 115 2.29 14.12 10.69
C GLY A 115 3.09 13.93 11.98
N PHE A 116 2.69 12.97 12.83
CA PHE A 116 3.32 12.74 14.13
C PHE A 116 4.84 12.49 14.01
N GLU A 117 5.27 11.66 13.07
CA GLU A 117 6.68 11.36 12.82
C GLU A 117 7.48 12.60 12.38
N ARG A 118 6.86 13.49 11.59
CA ARG A 118 7.48 14.75 11.14
C ARG A 118 7.57 15.75 12.30
N LEU A 119 6.54 15.85 13.13
CA LEU A 119 6.56 16.69 14.33
C LEU A 119 7.67 16.24 15.28
N VAL A 120 7.75 14.94 15.58
CA VAL A 120 8.78 14.40 16.48
C VAL A 120 10.19 14.62 15.93
N ARG A 121 10.39 14.48 14.61
CA ARG A 121 11.64 14.86 13.94
C ARG A 121 12.05 16.30 14.26
N VAL A 122 11.12 17.25 14.11
CA VAL A 122 11.37 18.67 14.37
C VAL A 122 11.70 18.90 15.84
N LEU A 123 10.89 18.36 16.76
CA LEU A 123 11.06 18.56 18.20
C LEU A 123 12.37 17.97 18.73
N GLN A 124 12.83 16.85 18.16
CA GLN A 124 14.09 16.21 18.52
C GLN A 124 15.31 16.75 17.75
N GLY A 125 15.13 17.77 16.90
CA GLY A 125 16.21 18.36 16.10
C GLY A 125 16.85 17.37 15.11
N LYS A 126 16.08 16.40 14.60
CA LYS A 126 16.54 15.37 13.69
C LYS A 126 16.42 15.80 12.23
N GLN A 127 17.31 15.28 11.40
CA GLN A 127 17.35 15.57 9.96
C GLN A 127 16.53 14.59 9.13
N SER A 128 16.05 13.50 9.74
CA SER A 128 15.18 12.49 9.13
C SER A 128 14.15 11.99 10.12
N ASN A 129 12.97 11.57 9.65
CA ASN A 129 11.97 10.91 10.48
C ASN A 129 12.54 9.61 11.07
N TYR A 130 13.39 8.93 10.30
CA TYR A 130 14.02 7.67 10.69
C TYR A 130 15.07 7.80 11.80
N ASP A 131 15.51 9.02 12.12
CA ASP A 131 16.49 9.29 13.18
C ASP A 131 15.84 9.54 14.55
N THR A 132 14.50 9.49 14.60
CA THR A 132 13.72 9.69 15.81
C THR A 132 13.61 8.41 16.63
N ASP A 133 13.26 8.57 17.90
CA ASP A 133 12.88 7.46 18.79
C ASP A 133 11.72 6.59 18.25
N ILE A 134 10.94 7.09 17.28
CA ILE A 134 9.88 6.30 16.63
C ILE A 134 10.45 5.18 15.74
N PHE A 135 11.58 5.39 15.08
CA PHE A 135 12.13 4.40 14.12
C PHE A 135 13.43 3.76 14.60
N GLN A 136 14.20 4.46 15.44
CA GLN A 136 15.50 4.00 15.89
C GLN A 136 15.49 2.64 16.61
N PRO A 137 14.48 2.25 17.41
CA PRO A 137 14.44 0.90 18.00
C PRO A 137 14.47 -0.21 16.95
N MET A 138 13.63 -0.11 15.91
CA MET A 138 13.61 -1.08 14.81
C MET A 138 14.89 -1.05 13.99
N ILE A 139 15.37 0.14 13.63
CA ILE A 139 16.60 0.29 12.85
C ILE A 139 17.80 -0.35 13.57
N ARG A 140 17.94 -0.11 14.88
CA ARG A 140 19.01 -0.72 15.69
C ARG A 140 18.92 -2.23 15.75
N PHE A 141 17.71 -2.78 15.87
CA PHE A 141 17.51 -4.23 15.81
C PHE A 141 17.93 -4.80 14.45
N ILE A 142 17.62 -4.10 13.35
CA ILE A 142 18.06 -4.50 12.01
C ILE A 142 19.59 -4.39 11.87
N GLU A 143 20.22 -3.32 12.38
CA GLU A 143 21.67 -3.16 12.41
C GLU A 143 22.37 -4.32 13.12
N GLU A 144 21.92 -4.63 14.34
CA GLU A 144 22.47 -5.73 15.14
C GLU A 144 22.41 -7.06 14.39
N LYS A 145 21.28 -7.37 13.77
CA LYS A 145 21.05 -8.66 13.10
C LYS A 145 21.70 -8.75 11.72
N SER A 146 21.84 -7.64 11.01
CA SER A 146 22.50 -7.60 9.71
C SER A 146 24.02 -7.46 9.80
N GLY A 147 24.54 -7.00 10.95
CA GLY A 147 25.96 -6.63 11.11
C GLY A 147 26.36 -5.38 10.33
N LYS A 148 25.40 -4.62 9.77
CA LYS A 148 25.62 -3.38 9.03
C LYS A 148 25.23 -2.18 9.89
N THR A 149 25.98 -1.09 9.78
CA THR A 149 25.67 0.16 10.48
C THR A 149 24.73 1.04 9.65
N TYR A 150 23.73 1.61 10.30
CA TYR A 150 22.83 2.60 9.75
C TYR A 150 23.55 3.95 9.65
N LYS A 151 23.70 4.44 8.41
CA LYS A 151 24.26 5.76 8.12
C LYS A 151 23.15 6.68 7.65
N SER A 152 22.53 7.41 8.58
CA SER A 152 21.38 8.28 8.28
C SER A 152 21.68 9.34 7.21
N ALA A 153 22.90 9.89 7.23
CA ALA A 153 23.36 10.92 6.32
C ALA A 153 23.84 10.41 4.95
N ALA A 154 23.87 9.08 4.72
CA ALA A 154 24.29 8.52 3.44
C ALA A 154 23.44 9.09 2.29
N GLN A 155 24.08 9.36 1.16
CA GLN A 155 23.49 9.91 -0.06
C GLN A 155 23.54 8.91 -1.22
N PRO A 156 22.71 9.05 -2.26
CA PRO A 156 22.78 8.21 -3.45
C PRO A 156 24.21 8.15 -4.02
N GLY A 157 24.75 6.93 -4.14
CA GLY A 157 26.12 6.68 -4.60
C GLY A 157 27.11 6.33 -3.48
N ASP A 158 26.79 6.64 -2.22
CA ASP A 158 27.61 6.22 -1.08
C ASP A 158 27.56 4.69 -0.89
N ALA A 159 28.66 4.12 -0.39
CA ALA A 159 28.75 2.68 -0.13
C ALA A 159 27.66 2.18 0.84
N ASP A 160 27.31 3.00 1.84
CA ASP A 160 26.32 2.67 2.87
C ASP A 160 24.88 3.01 2.48
N TRP A 161 24.66 3.68 1.34
CA TRP A 161 23.34 4.17 0.91
C TRP A 161 22.31 3.05 0.83
N ASN A 162 22.64 1.95 0.14
CA ASN A 162 21.71 0.85 -0.09
C ASN A 162 21.32 0.14 1.21
N ALA A 163 22.27 0.02 2.16
CA ALA A 163 22.00 -0.54 3.47
C ALA A 163 21.11 0.39 4.30
N ALA A 164 21.40 1.69 4.31
CA ALA A 164 20.59 2.69 5.01
C ALA A 164 19.15 2.76 4.45
N VAL A 165 18.98 2.72 3.12
CA VAL A 165 17.67 2.65 2.49
C VAL A 165 16.95 1.36 2.87
N ALA A 166 17.62 0.20 2.84
CA ALA A 166 17.00 -1.07 3.19
C ALA A 166 16.49 -1.10 4.65
N MET A 167 17.27 -0.58 5.59
CA MET A 167 16.84 -0.44 7.00
C MET A 167 15.62 0.46 7.14
N ARG A 168 15.60 1.61 6.45
CA ARG A 168 14.43 2.52 6.43
C ARG A 168 13.19 1.83 5.85
N VAL A 169 13.35 1.16 4.71
CA VAL A 169 12.26 0.43 4.05
C VAL A 169 11.70 -0.66 4.95
N MET A 170 12.55 -1.46 5.60
CA MET A 170 12.08 -2.51 6.49
C MET A 170 11.36 -1.97 7.73
N ALA A 171 11.91 -0.95 8.37
CA ALA A 171 11.32 -0.32 9.55
C ALA A 171 9.98 0.37 9.25
N ASP A 172 9.83 0.96 8.06
CA ASP A 172 8.57 1.54 7.60
C ASP A 172 7.54 0.46 7.21
N HIS A 173 7.95 -0.46 6.34
CA HIS A 173 7.03 -1.43 5.75
C HIS A 173 6.47 -2.39 6.79
N ILE A 174 7.25 -2.79 7.80
CA ILE A 174 6.71 -3.65 8.86
C ILE A 174 5.61 -2.96 9.67
N ARG A 175 5.66 -1.63 9.85
CA ARG A 175 4.58 -0.88 10.51
C ARG A 175 3.29 -1.00 9.70
N ALA A 176 3.36 -0.66 8.41
CA ALA A 176 2.21 -0.75 7.52
C ALA A 176 1.64 -2.17 7.43
N ILE A 177 2.49 -3.18 7.25
CA ILE A 177 2.08 -4.58 7.16
C ILE A 177 1.42 -5.04 8.47
N SER A 178 2.04 -4.74 9.62
CA SER A 178 1.60 -5.29 10.90
C SER A 178 0.25 -4.72 11.33
N PHE A 179 0.05 -3.40 11.20
CA PHE A 179 -1.23 -2.77 11.57
C PHE A 179 -2.36 -3.23 10.64
N VAL A 180 -2.12 -3.27 9.32
CA VAL A 180 -3.17 -3.69 8.38
C VAL A 180 -3.58 -5.16 8.60
N ILE A 181 -2.64 -6.04 8.98
CA ILE A 181 -2.97 -7.43 9.34
C ILE A 181 -3.70 -7.49 10.68
N ALA A 182 -3.28 -6.69 11.68
CA ALA A 182 -3.96 -6.61 12.98
C ALA A 182 -5.41 -6.11 12.84
N ASP A 183 -5.68 -5.25 11.85
CA ASP A 183 -7.02 -4.77 11.48
C ASP A 183 -7.83 -5.79 10.66
N GLY A 184 -7.29 -6.99 10.44
CA GLY A 184 -7.98 -8.13 9.81
C GLY A 184 -7.80 -8.26 8.30
N GLN A 185 -7.01 -7.38 7.65
CA GLN A 185 -6.77 -7.49 6.22
C GLN A 185 -5.53 -8.34 5.93
N LEU A 186 -5.75 -9.51 5.31
CA LEU A 186 -4.69 -10.46 4.99
C LEU A 186 -4.04 -10.20 3.61
N PRO A 187 -2.74 -10.56 3.43
CA PRO A 187 -2.09 -10.60 2.13
C PRO A 187 -2.84 -11.52 1.15
N SER A 188 -3.03 -11.06 -0.09
CA SER A 188 -3.75 -11.81 -1.12
C SER A 188 -3.32 -11.38 -2.54
N ASN A 189 -3.93 -11.97 -3.57
CA ASN A 189 -3.70 -11.57 -4.97
C ASN A 189 -4.61 -10.44 -5.45
N ASN A 190 -5.55 -9.95 -4.61
CA ASN A 190 -6.59 -9.02 -5.04
C ASN A 190 -6.69 -7.81 -4.10
N LYS A 191 -7.00 -6.64 -4.68
CA LYS A 191 -7.36 -5.41 -3.96
C LYS A 191 -6.37 -5.06 -2.84
N ALA A 192 -6.86 -4.75 -1.63
CA ALA A 192 -6.06 -4.36 -0.48
C ALA A 192 -5.04 -5.45 -0.07
N GLY A 193 -5.43 -6.72 -0.11
CA GLY A 193 -4.51 -7.82 0.19
C GLY A 193 -3.32 -7.89 -0.77
N TYR A 194 -3.50 -7.51 -2.05
CA TYR A 194 -2.39 -7.40 -2.98
C TYR A 194 -1.45 -6.25 -2.60
N VAL A 195 -1.96 -5.10 -2.17
CA VAL A 195 -1.13 -3.98 -1.71
C VAL A 195 -0.20 -4.41 -0.57
N ILE A 196 -0.71 -5.12 0.43
CA ILE A 196 0.08 -5.62 1.56
C ILE A 196 1.16 -6.58 1.07
N ARG A 197 0.79 -7.53 0.20
CA ARG A 197 1.74 -8.47 -0.40
C ARG A 197 2.87 -7.75 -1.15
N ARG A 198 2.57 -6.66 -1.87
CA ARG A 198 3.60 -5.85 -2.56
C ARG A 198 4.57 -5.20 -1.58
N ILE A 199 4.06 -4.55 -0.54
CA ILE A 199 4.87 -3.89 0.50
C ILE A 199 5.76 -4.92 1.20
N LEU A 200 5.21 -6.09 1.56
CA LEU A 200 5.96 -7.19 2.18
C LEU A 200 7.09 -7.68 1.28
N ARG A 201 6.78 -8.02 0.01
CA ARG A 201 7.78 -8.53 -0.95
C ARG A 201 8.86 -7.50 -1.23
N ARG A 202 8.53 -6.21 -1.28
CA ARG A 202 9.51 -5.13 -1.39
C ARG A 202 10.47 -5.12 -0.21
N ALA A 203 9.95 -5.16 1.03
CA ALA A 203 10.79 -5.20 2.23
C ALA A 203 11.71 -6.43 2.25
N VAL A 204 11.18 -7.62 1.93
CA VAL A 204 11.96 -8.86 1.83
C VAL A 204 13.08 -8.73 0.79
N ARG A 205 12.80 -8.17 -0.40
CA ARG A 205 13.83 -7.94 -1.43
C ARG A 205 14.95 -7.02 -0.95
N TYR A 206 14.62 -5.90 -0.30
CA TYR A 206 15.64 -4.99 0.26
C TYR A 206 16.50 -5.69 1.31
N SER A 207 15.87 -6.45 2.21
CA SER A 207 16.55 -7.21 3.25
C SER A 207 17.53 -8.25 2.64
N TYR A 208 17.10 -8.94 1.59
CA TYR A 208 17.85 -10.01 0.94
C TYR A 208 19.08 -9.49 0.18
N THR A 209 18.89 -8.42 -0.61
CA THR A 209 19.91 -7.90 -1.51
C THR A 209 20.88 -6.97 -0.79
N ASN A 210 20.37 -6.08 0.07
CA ASN A 210 21.17 -4.98 0.61
C ASN A 210 21.66 -5.23 2.04
N LEU A 211 20.98 -6.10 2.81
CA LEU A 211 21.38 -6.44 4.18
C LEU A 211 21.91 -7.87 4.33
N GLY A 212 21.65 -8.74 3.35
CA GLY A 212 22.21 -10.09 3.32
C GLY A 212 21.39 -11.14 4.07
N PHE A 213 20.17 -10.83 4.48
CA PHE A 213 19.28 -11.81 5.09
C PHE A 213 18.82 -12.86 4.06
N LYS A 214 19.30 -14.10 4.20
CA LYS A 214 18.93 -15.21 3.31
C LYS A 214 17.80 -16.09 3.87
N GLU A 215 17.54 -15.95 5.16
CA GLU A 215 16.46 -16.63 5.89
C GLU A 215 15.37 -15.61 6.29
N PRO A 216 14.15 -16.07 6.59
CA PRO A 216 13.06 -15.19 7.04
C PRO A 216 13.45 -14.34 8.26
N PHE A 217 13.33 -13.02 8.11
CA PHE A 217 13.73 -12.04 9.12
C PHE A 217 12.68 -10.94 9.35
N LEU A 218 11.94 -10.52 8.33
CA LEU A 218 10.97 -9.42 8.43
C LEU A 218 9.93 -9.68 9.54
N ASN A 219 9.48 -10.92 9.68
CA ASN A 219 8.57 -11.34 10.75
C ASN A 219 9.11 -11.04 12.17
N GLN A 220 10.43 -11.05 12.38
CA GLN A 220 11.05 -10.81 13.68
C GLN A 220 10.95 -9.35 14.14
N LEU A 221 10.59 -8.44 13.23
CA LEU A 221 10.32 -7.04 13.56
C LEU A 221 8.92 -6.84 14.19
N VAL A 222 7.99 -7.78 13.99
CA VAL A 222 6.61 -7.66 14.51
C VAL A 222 6.59 -7.56 16.05
N PRO A 223 7.27 -8.42 16.82
CA PRO A 223 7.26 -8.30 18.29
C PRO A 223 7.92 -7.00 18.79
N VAL A 224 8.98 -6.53 18.12
CA VAL A 224 9.66 -5.27 18.45
C VAL A 224 8.71 -4.08 18.28
N LEU A 225 7.99 -4.06 17.15
CA LEU A 225 6.98 -3.05 16.87
C LEU A 225 5.80 -3.11 17.85
N ALA A 226 5.31 -4.32 18.14
CA ALA A 226 4.18 -4.52 19.05
C ALA A 226 4.48 -4.02 20.46
N GLU A 227 5.69 -4.25 20.98
CA GLU A 227 6.11 -3.71 22.28
C GLU A 227 6.17 -2.18 22.25
N GLN A 228 6.68 -1.58 21.16
CA GLN A 228 6.77 -0.13 21.02
C GLN A 228 5.40 0.57 21.06
N PHE A 229 4.36 -0.05 20.51
CA PHE A 229 3.00 0.52 20.44
C PHE A 229 2.06 0.04 21.54
N LYS A 230 2.57 -0.76 22.48
CA LYS A 230 1.79 -1.25 23.63
C LYS A 230 1.25 -0.08 24.46
N GLY A 231 -0.03 -0.13 24.79
CA GLY A 231 -0.73 0.93 25.50
C GLY A 231 -1.22 2.09 24.62
N VAL A 232 -0.86 2.12 23.34
CA VAL A 232 -1.39 3.07 22.35
C VAL A 232 -2.33 2.36 21.37
N PHE A 233 -1.84 1.28 20.77
CA PHE A 233 -2.59 0.42 19.84
C PHE A 233 -2.45 -1.04 20.32
N ASN A 234 -3.29 -1.43 21.26
CA ASN A 234 -3.19 -2.74 21.92
C ASN A 234 -3.54 -3.90 21.00
N GLU A 235 -4.33 -3.66 19.95
CA GLU A 235 -4.73 -4.64 18.95
C GLU A 235 -3.53 -5.36 18.33
N LEU A 236 -2.43 -4.63 18.05
CA LEU A 236 -1.21 -5.22 17.52
C LEU A 236 -0.49 -6.07 18.58
N TRP A 237 -0.47 -5.64 19.84
CA TRP A 237 0.14 -6.40 20.94
C TRP A 237 -0.59 -7.71 21.22
N GLU A 238 -1.92 -7.66 21.19
CA GLU A 238 -2.81 -8.80 21.43
C GLU A 238 -2.70 -9.83 20.30
N GLN A 239 -2.53 -9.37 19.05
CA GLN A 239 -2.47 -10.23 17.87
C GLN A 239 -1.05 -10.51 17.33
N LYS A 240 0.00 -10.06 18.02
CA LYS A 240 1.39 -10.10 17.49
C LYS A 240 1.84 -11.47 16.98
N ASP A 241 1.44 -12.56 17.65
CA ASP A 241 1.85 -13.92 17.25
C ASP A 241 1.18 -14.34 15.94
N PHE A 242 -0.09 -13.95 15.77
CA PHE A 242 -0.83 -14.16 14.51
C PHE A 242 -0.21 -13.33 13.39
N VAL A 243 0.00 -12.03 13.62
CA VAL A 243 0.63 -11.13 12.64
C VAL A 243 2.01 -11.63 12.23
N GLN A 244 2.84 -12.02 13.21
CA GLN A 244 4.17 -12.58 12.96
C GLN A 244 4.10 -13.83 12.09
N LYS A 245 3.16 -14.75 12.36
CA LYS A 245 2.97 -15.96 11.56
C LYS A 245 2.57 -15.65 10.12
N VAL A 246 1.63 -14.74 9.89
CA VAL A 246 1.21 -14.32 8.55
C VAL A 246 2.38 -13.72 7.77
N VAL A 247 3.17 -12.85 8.40
CA VAL A 247 4.35 -12.25 7.76
C VAL A 247 5.39 -13.33 7.43
N LEU A 248 5.63 -14.28 8.34
CA LEU A 248 6.57 -15.38 8.14
C LEU A 248 6.16 -16.26 6.95
N GLU A 249 4.88 -16.63 6.84
CA GLU A 249 4.39 -17.49 5.76
C GLU A 249 4.57 -16.84 4.38
N GLU A 250 4.22 -15.56 4.24
CA GLU A 250 4.44 -14.81 2.99
C GLU A 250 5.93 -14.61 2.69
N GLU A 251 6.75 -14.34 3.71
CA GLU A 251 8.20 -14.19 3.58
C GLU A 251 8.86 -15.48 3.09
N VAL A 252 8.55 -16.63 3.71
CA VAL A 252 9.04 -17.95 3.29
C VAL A 252 8.61 -18.26 1.86
N SER A 253 7.34 -18.00 1.53
CA SER A 253 6.79 -18.24 0.19
C SER A 253 7.57 -17.46 -0.88
N PHE A 254 7.83 -16.16 -0.64
CA PHE A 254 8.52 -15.33 -1.61
C PHE A 254 10.03 -15.59 -1.68
N LEU A 255 10.70 -15.88 -0.57
CA LEU A 255 12.13 -16.18 -0.57
C LEU A 255 12.49 -17.37 -1.47
N ARG A 256 11.60 -18.35 -1.61
CA ARG A 256 11.77 -19.51 -2.51
C ARG A 256 11.94 -19.11 -3.97
N THR A 257 11.27 -18.06 -4.43
CA THR A 257 11.29 -17.60 -5.83
C THR A 257 12.12 -16.33 -6.03
N LEU A 258 12.45 -15.61 -4.97
CA LEU A 258 13.19 -14.35 -5.04
C LEU A 258 14.56 -14.53 -5.70
N ALA A 259 15.35 -15.52 -5.26
CA ALA A 259 16.71 -15.70 -5.77
C ALA A 259 16.73 -16.01 -7.28
N THR A 260 15.82 -16.89 -7.74
CA THR A 260 15.69 -17.25 -9.16
C THR A 260 15.13 -16.11 -9.98
N GLY A 261 14.15 -15.36 -9.46
CA GLY A 261 13.60 -14.17 -10.12
C GLY A 261 14.64 -13.05 -10.29
N LEU A 262 15.46 -12.80 -9.26
CA LEU A 262 16.57 -11.83 -9.36
C LEU A 262 17.59 -12.25 -10.43
N GLN A 263 17.99 -13.53 -10.45
CA GLN A 263 18.89 -14.04 -11.49
C GLN A 263 18.26 -13.96 -12.89
N ARG A 264 16.95 -14.20 -13.02
CA ARG A 264 16.23 -14.08 -14.28
C ARG A 264 16.23 -12.64 -14.78
N PHE A 265 16.00 -11.67 -13.89
CA PHE A 265 16.09 -10.25 -14.20
C PHE A 265 17.51 -9.81 -14.57
N ASP A 266 18.53 -10.30 -13.86
CA ASP A 266 19.93 -9.94 -14.14
C ASP A 266 20.42 -10.43 -15.49
N LYS A 267 19.89 -11.56 -15.98
CA LYS A 267 20.19 -12.11 -17.31
C LYS A 267 19.37 -11.46 -18.43
N TYR A 268 18.35 -10.69 -18.10
CA TYR A 268 17.51 -10.02 -19.09
C TYR A 268 18.30 -8.94 -19.81
N LYS A 269 18.19 -8.90 -21.14
CA LYS A 269 18.85 -7.91 -21.99
C LYS A 269 17.78 -6.96 -22.54
N PRO A 270 17.62 -5.76 -21.95
CA PRO A 270 16.60 -4.82 -22.38
C PRO A 270 16.91 -4.30 -23.79
N GLN A 271 15.86 -4.02 -24.55
CA GLN A 271 15.96 -3.28 -25.81
C GLN A 271 15.60 -1.82 -25.54
N ASN A 272 16.37 -0.87 -26.09
CA ASN A 272 16.12 0.57 -25.93
C ASN A 272 15.97 1.04 -24.47
N SER A 273 16.69 0.41 -23.53
CA SER A 273 16.58 0.68 -22.08
C SER A 273 15.18 0.43 -21.47
N ILE A 274 14.34 -0.35 -22.15
CA ILE A 274 12.99 -0.72 -21.72
C ILE A 274 12.95 -2.21 -21.38
N VAL A 275 12.34 -2.52 -20.24
CA VAL A 275 11.94 -3.86 -19.85
C VAL A 275 10.57 -4.14 -20.46
N GLU A 276 10.51 -5.10 -21.38
CA GLU A 276 9.27 -5.45 -22.08
C GLU A 276 8.18 -5.92 -21.10
N GLY A 277 6.94 -5.51 -21.37
CA GLY A 277 5.82 -5.83 -20.49
C GLY A 277 5.54 -7.33 -20.36
N SER A 278 5.82 -8.11 -21.40
CA SER A 278 5.73 -9.58 -21.38
C SER A 278 6.75 -10.21 -20.41
N PHE A 279 7.95 -9.65 -20.31
CA PHE A 279 8.97 -10.11 -19.37
C PHE A 279 8.66 -9.67 -17.93
N ALA A 280 8.18 -8.45 -17.74
CA ALA A 280 7.66 -8.01 -16.44
C ALA A 280 6.49 -8.90 -15.97
N PHE A 281 5.64 -9.33 -16.91
CA PHE A 281 4.55 -10.26 -16.64
C PHE A 281 5.07 -11.65 -16.26
N GLU A 282 6.09 -12.19 -16.93
CA GLU A 282 6.77 -13.43 -16.53
C GLU A 282 7.28 -13.36 -15.09
N LEU A 283 7.92 -12.25 -14.71
CA LEU A 283 8.40 -12.04 -13.34
C LEU A 283 7.27 -12.03 -12.30
N SER A 284 6.15 -11.40 -12.61
CA SER A 284 4.97 -11.39 -11.75
C SER A 284 4.32 -12.77 -11.64
N ASP A 285 4.06 -13.42 -12.76
CA ASP A 285 3.30 -14.67 -12.82
C ASP A 285 4.11 -15.87 -12.30
N THR A 286 5.35 -15.99 -12.74
CA THR A 286 6.19 -17.16 -12.43
C THR A 286 6.96 -17.00 -11.12
N PHE A 287 7.49 -15.80 -10.85
CA PHE A 287 8.38 -15.57 -9.71
C PHE A 287 7.71 -14.78 -8.58
N GLY A 288 6.50 -14.28 -8.80
CA GLY A 288 5.76 -13.50 -7.81
C GLY A 288 6.31 -12.10 -7.60
N PHE A 289 6.99 -11.50 -8.57
CA PHE A 289 7.51 -10.13 -8.44
C PHE A 289 6.42 -9.13 -8.80
N PRO A 290 5.94 -8.32 -7.83
CA PRO A 290 5.04 -7.23 -8.17
C PRO A 290 5.61 -6.31 -9.26
N ILE A 291 4.73 -5.69 -10.05
CA ILE A 291 5.16 -4.78 -11.12
C ILE A 291 6.02 -3.64 -10.58
N ASP A 292 5.65 -3.06 -9.43
CA ASP A 292 6.41 -1.99 -8.76
C ASP A 292 7.79 -2.45 -8.29
N LEU A 293 7.95 -3.73 -7.93
CA LEU A 293 9.25 -4.30 -7.61
C LEU A 293 10.12 -4.41 -8.87
N THR A 294 9.52 -4.80 -10.00
CA THR A 294 10.20 -4.85 -11.29
C THR A 294 10.59 -3.45 -11.76
N GLU A 295 9.70 -2.45 -11.63
CA GLU A 295 9.97 -1.04 -11.93
C GLU A 295 11.10 -0.48 -11.07
N LEU A 296 11.12 -0.82 -9.78
CA LEU A 296 12.19 -0.43 -8.87
C LEU A 296 13.54 -1.02 -9.33
N MET A 297 13.57 -2.32 -9.65
CA MET A 297 14.78 -2.99 -10.12
C MET A 297 15.26 -2.45 -11.48
N ALA A 298 14.33 -2.08 -12.37
CA ALA A 298 14.62 -1.43 -13.63
C ALA A 298 15.26 -0.04 -13.38
N ARG A 299 14.66 0.77 -12.51
CA ARG A 299 15.15 2.12 -12.18
C ARG A 299 16.55 2.10 -11.59
N GLU A 300 16.86 1.14 -10.72
CA GLU A 300 18.21 0.96 -10.15
C GLU A 300 19.28 0.69 -11.22
N LYS A 301 18.88 0.18 -12.40
CA LYS A 301 19.76 -0.03 -13.57
C LYS A 301 19.61 1.05 -14.65
N GLY A 302 18.87 2.13 -14.38
CA GLY A 302 18.60 3.18 -15.36
C GLY A 302 17.66 2.75 -16.50
N LEU A 303 16.82 1.74 -16.26
CA LEU A 303 15.83 1.20 -17.20
C LEU A 303 14.41 1.67 -16.84
N THR A 304 13.51 1.61 -17.82
CA THR A 304 12.06 1.77 -17.61
C THR A 304 11.34 0.44 -17.87
N VAL A 305 10.07 0.33 -17.48
CA VAL A 305 9.23 -0.84 -17.74
C VAL A 305 8.06 -0.45 -18.63
N ASP A 306 7.75 -1.28 -19.62
CA ASP A 306 6.55 -1.17 -20.44
C ASP A 306 5.32 -1.68 -19.65
N VAL A 307 4.71 -0.76 -18.89
CA VAL A 307 3.54 -1.05 -18.05
C VAL A 307 2.30 -1.38 -18.89
N GLU A 308 2.11 -0.70 -20.03
CA GLU A 308 1.00 -0.98 -20.95
C GLU A 308 1.09 -2.41 -21.50
N GLY A 309 2.27 -2.85 -21.94
CA GLY A 309 2.49 -4.23 -22.38
C GLY A 309 2.32 -5.27 -21.28
N TYR A 310 2.64 -4.93 -20.02
CA TYR A 310 2.38 -5.78 -18.86
C TYR A 310 0.88 -5.95 -18.63
N GLU A 311 0.11 -4.86 -18.67
CA GLU A 311 -1.34 -4.89 -18.51
C GLU A 311 -2.04 -5.68 -19.62
N LEU A 312 -1.58 -5.54 -20.87
CA LEU A 312 -2.05 -6.34 -22.00
C LEU A 312 -1.79 -7.84 -21.78
N SER A 313 -0.63 -8.19 -21.23
CA SER A 313 -0.28 -9.59 -20.93
C SER A 313 -1.15 -10.16 -19.81
N LEU A 314 -1.37 -9.37 -18.75
CA LEU A 314 -2.28 -9.71 -17.65
C LEU A 314 -3.72 -9.91 -18.14
N GLN A 315 -4.18 -9.05 -19.04
CA GLN A 315 -5.53 -9.14 -19.61
C GLN A 315 -5.69 -10.40 -20.46
N LYS A 316 -4.71 -10.73 -21.31
CA LYS A 316 -4.70 -11.98 -22.09
C LYS A 316 -4.75 -13.23 -21.19
N GLN A 317 -4.02 -13.23 -20.07
CA GLN A 317 -4.08 -14.33 -19.10
C GLN A 317 -5.46 -14.47 -18.45
N LYS A 318 -6.09 -13.35 -18.07
CA LYS A 318 -7.45 -13.36 -17.50
C LYS A 318 -8.48 -13.89 -18.50
N GLU A 319 -8.39 -13.47 -19.76
CA GLU A 319 -9.25 -13.94 -20.84
C GLU A 319 -9.03 -15.42 -21.13
N GLY A 320 -7.78 -15.88 -21.20
CA GLY A 320 -7.43 -17.29 -21.36
C GLY A 320 -7.90 -18.17 -20.20
N SER A 321 -7.80 -17.68 -18.96
CA SER A 321 -8.31 -18.37 -17.77
C SER A 321 -9.84 -18.48 -17.78
N ARG A 322 -10.55 -17.44 -18.24
CA ARG A 322 -12.01 -17.46 -18.43
C ARG A 322 -12.43 -18.42 -19.54
N ALA A 323 -11.71 -18.45 -20.66
CA ALA A 323 -11.95 -19.37 -21.77
C ALA A 323 -11.70 -20.84 -21.36
N ALA A 324 -10.67 -21.10 -20.55
CA ALA A 324 -10.41 -22.43 -19.98
C ALA A 324 -11.43 -22.86 -18.89
N THR A 325 -12.24 -21.92 -18.40
CA THR A 325 -13.32 -22.12 -17.43
C THR A 325 -14.71 -22.06 -18.09
N ALA A 326 -14.79 -22.07 -19.43
CA ALA A 326 -16.04 -22.29 -20.13
C ALA A 326 -16.48 -23.74 -19.86
N ILE A 327 -17.27 -23.90 -18.80
CA ILE A 327 -17.90 -25.15 -18.42
C ILE A 327 -19.05 -25.36 -19.41
N ASP A 328 -18.96 -26.39 -20.25
CA ASP A 328 -20.08 -26.82 -21.06
C ASP A 328 -21.05 -27.60 -20.16
N THR A 329 -22.21 -27.00 -19.89
CA THR A 329 -23.24 -27.56 -19.02
C THR A 329 -24.43 -27.97 -19.85
N GLU A 330 -24.80 -29.25 -19.79
CA GLU A 330 -26.09 -29.71 -20.31
C GLU A 330 -27.24 -29.14 -19.45
N ASP A 331 -28.47 -29.23 -19.98
CA ASP A 331 -29.67 -28.82 -19.25
C ASP A 331 -29.86 -29.64 -17.95
N TRP A 332 -30.56 -29.05 -16.98
CA TRP A 332 -30.89 -29.73 -15.73
C TRP A 332 -31.88 -30.86 -15.97
N VAL A 333 -31.55 -32.05 -15.48
CA VAL A 333 -32.50 -33.16 -15.36
C VAL A 333 -33.11 -33.09 -13.97
N ILE A 334 -34.41 -32.78 -13.91
CA ILE A 334 -35.18 -32.75 -12.66
C ILE A 334 -35.53 -34.19 -12.28
N VAL A 335 -35.15 -34.59 -11.08
CA VAL A 335 -35.42 -35.93 -10.53
C VAL A 335 -36.61 -35.87 -9.57
N ASN A 336 -36.67 -34.82 -8.75
CA ASN A 336 -37.75 -34.57 -7.81
C ASN A 336 -38.19 -33.10 -7.91
N GLU A 337 -39.49 -32.84 -7.80
CA GLU A 337 -40.03 -31.47 -7.79
C GLU A 337 -39.71 -30.76 -6.46
N GLY A 338 -39.19 -29.54 -6.54
CA GLY A 338 -38.80 -28.69 -5.43
C GLY A 338 -37.69 -27.70 -5.84
N GLU A 339 -37.85 -26.41 -5.56
CA GLU A 339 -36.90 -25.38 -6.02
C GLU A 339 -35.79 -25.04 -5.02
N GLU A 340 -35.96 -25.35 -3.73
CA GLU A 340 -35.09 -24.87 -2.66
C GLU A 340 -34.23 -26.00 -2.07
N SER A 341 -32.91 -25.78 -2.05
CA SER A 341 -31.94 -26.58 -1.31
C SER A 341 -31.73 -25.92 0.05
N GLU A 342 -31.86 -26.68 1.12
CA GLU A 342 -31.72 -26.21 2.49
C GLU A 342 -30.34 -26.58 3.07
N PHE A 343 -29.68 -25.60 3.68
CA PHE A 343 -28.42 -25.83 4.38
C PHE A 343 -28.68 -26.19 5.84
N VAL A 344 -28.21 -27.38 6.26
CA VAL A 344 -28.41 -27.93 7.62
C VAL A 344 -27.11 -28.08 8.41
N GLY A 345 -25.98 -27.62 7.84
CA GLY A 345 -24.64 -27.80 8.39
C GLY A 345 -24.34 -27.03 9.68
N TYR A 346 -25.27 -26.21 10.16
CA TYR A 346 -25.18 -25.60 11.49
C TYR A 346 -25.41 -26.62 12.61
N ASP A 347 -26.26 -27.63 12.37
CA ASP A 347 -26.71 -28.58 13.39
C ASP A 347 -26.30 -30.03 13.09
N LEU A 348 -26.12 -30.37 11.80
CA LEU A 348 -25.89 -31.74 11.34
C LEU A 348 -24.64 -31.82 10.48
N SER A 349 -23.75 -32.78 10.79
CA SER A 349 -22.57 -33.09 9.97
C SER A 349 -22.81 -34.19 8.93
N GLU A 350 -23.93 -34.90 9.04
CA GLU A 350 -24.34 -36.00 8.16
C GLU A 350 -25.87 -36.03 8.04
N ILE A 351 -26.40 -36.32 6.85
CA ILE A 351 -27.84 -36.42 6.61
C ILE A 351 -28.15 -37.37 5.43
N GLU A 352 -29.26 -38.09 5.53
CA GLU A 352 -29.86 -38.79 4.39
C GLU A 352 -30.76 -37.82 3.62
N THR A 353 -30.44 -37.56 2.35
CA THR A 353 -31.12 -36.56 1.52
C THR A 353 -31.39 -37.08 0.11
N GLU A 354 -32.33 -36.44 -0.58
CA GLU A 354 -32.67 -36.73 -1.97
C GLU A 354 -31.91 -35.82 -2.94
N ILE A 355 -31.68 -36.33 -4.15
CA ILE A 355 -31.23 -35.52 -5.30
C ILE A 355 -32.45 -34.83 -5.91
N VAL A 356 -32.41 -33.51 -6.01
CA VAL A 356 -33.47 -32.70 -6.64
C VAL A 356 -33.29 -32.66 -8.15
N LYS A 357 -32.07 -32.32 -8.58
CA LYS A 357 -31.69 -32.25 -9.99
C LYS A 357 -30.21 -32.50 -10.16
N TYR A 358 -29.84 -32.95 -11.34
CA TYR A 358 -28.44 -33.08 -11.72
C TYR A 358 -28.23 -32.58 -13.15
N ARG A 359 -26.99 -32.25 -13.48
CA ARG A 359 -26.59 -32.01 -14.87
C ARG A 359 -25.19 -32.53 -15.13
N LYS A 360 -24.97 -32.89 -16.38
CA LYS A 360 -23.64 -33.28 -16.85
C LYS A 360 -22.83 -32.02 -17.16
N VAL A 361 -21.57 -32.07 -16.74
CA VAL A 361 -20.61 -30.99 -16.88
C VAL A 361 -19.36 -31.53 -17.56
N SER A 362 -19.00 -30.94 -18.69
CA SER A 362 -17.75 -31.29 -19.38
C SER A 362 -16.72 -30.20 -19.15
N ALA A 363 -15.67 -30.52 -18.40
CA ALA A 363 -14.58 -29.60 -18.11
C ALA A 363 -13.24 -30.30 -18.32
N LYS A 364 -12.32 -29.67 -19.07
CA LYS A 364 -10.95 -30.17 -19.33
C LYS A 364 -10.91 -31.62 -19.84
N GLY A 365 -11.86 -32.01 -20.70
CA GLY A 365 -11.93 -33.37 -21.28
C GLY A 365 -12.38 -34.46 -20.30
N LYS A 366 -12.82 -34.11 -19.09
CA LYS A 366 -13.42 -35.02 -18.12
C LYS A 366 -14.91 -34.73 -17.98
N THR A 367 -15.70 -35.79 -17.90
CA THR A 367 -17.12 -35.70 -17.57
C THR A 367 -17.27 -35.71 -16.05
N GLN A 368 -17.94 -34.69 -15.53
CA GLN A 368 -18.35 -34.55 -14.14
C GLN A 368 -19.86 -34.35 -14.07
N TYR A 369 -20.42 -34.48 -12.88
CA TYR A 369 -21.83 -34.20 -12.62
C TYR A 369 -21.93 -33.15 -11.53
N GLN A 370 -22.82 -32.18 -11.74
CA GLN A 370 -23.29 -31.30 -10.68
C GLN A 370 -24.62 -31.82 -10.18
N ILE A 371 -24.76 -31.93 -8.87
CA ILE A 371 -25.92 -32.50 -8.19
C ILE A 371 -26.43 -31.43 -7.21
N VAL A 372 -27.74 -31.24 -7.16
CA VAL A 372 -28.42 -30.42 -6.16
C VAL A 372 -29.15 -31.35 -5.22
N LEU A 373 -28.82 -31.25 -3.92
CA LEU A 373 -29.44 -32.02 -2.86
C LEU A 373 -30.57 -31.20 -2.23
N ARG A 374 -31.61 -31.88 -1.75
CA ARG A 374 -32.72 -31.23 -1.03
C ARG A 374 -32.23 -30.59 0.26
N GLN A 375 -31.36 -31.28 1.00
CA GLN A 375 -30.70 -30.77 2.21
C GLN A 375 -29.19 -31.07 2.13
N THR A 376 -28.35 -30.15 2.60
CA THR A 376 -26.88 -30.34 2.57
C THR A 376 -26.20 -29.82 3.84
N PRO A 377 -25.28 -30.60 4.45
CA PRO A 377 -24.44 -30.11 5.54
C PRO A 377 -23.18 -29.41 5.02
N PHE A 378 -22.86 -29.50 3.72
CA PHE A 378 -21.63 -28.95 3.13
C PHE A 378 -21.71 -27.44 2.90
N TYR A 379 -20.72 -26.69 3.38
CA TYR A 379 -20.55 -25.29 3.02
C TYR A 379 -20.11 -25.12 1.55
N ALA A 380 -20.75 -24.17 0.87
CA ALA A 380 -20.38 -23.80 -0.49
C ALA A 380 -19.02 -23.07 -0.54
N GLU A 381 -18.22 -23.39 -1.55
CA GLU A 381 -17.01 -22.63 -1.87
C GLU A 381 -17.40 -21.21 -2.31
N SER A 382 -17.06 -20.21 -1.51
CA SER A 382 -17.36 -18.80 -1.79
C SER A 382 -16.34 -17.89 -1.12
N GLY A 383 -16.10 -16.70 -1.70
CA GLY A 383 -15.24 -15.69 -1.09
C GLY A 383 -13.76 -16.09 -0.91
N GLY A 384 -13.29 -17.14 -1.57
CA GLY A 384 -11.92 -17.66 -1.44
C GLY A 384 -11.72 -18.68 -0.31
N GLN A 385 -12.79 -19.11 0.37
CA GLN A 385 -12.79 -20.23 1.30
C GLN A 385 -13.07 -21.53 0.55
N VAL A 386 -12.29 -22.58 0.83
CA VAL A 386 -12.47 -23.92 0.25
C VAL A 386 -13.77 -24.52 0.80
N GLY A 387 -14.63 -25.01 -0.09
CA GLY A 387 -15.88 -25.68 0.29
C GLY A 387 -15.64 -27.06 0.91
N ASP A 388 -16.62 -27.55 1.66
CA ASP A 388 -16.51 -28.85 2.32
C ASP A 388 -16.55 -30.02 1.32
N THR A 389 -15.94 -31.14 1.71
CA THR A 389 -15.90 -32.38 0.91
C THR A 389 -16.42 -33.55 1.73
N GLY A 390 -17.22 -34.44 1.14
CA GLY A 390 -17.66 -35.68 1.76
C GLY A 390 -18.29 -36.68 0.81
#